data_AF-A0A4E0RC93-F1
#
_entry.id   AF-A0A4E0RC93-F1
#
_cell.length_a   1.000
_cell.length_b   1.000
_cell.length_c   1.000
_cell.angle_alpha   90.00
_cell.angle_beta   90.00
_cell.angle_gamma   90.00
#
_symmetry.space_group_name_H-M   'P 1'
#
loop_
_entity.id
_entity.type
_entity.pdbx_description
1 polymer ?
#
loop_
_entity_poly.entity_id
_entity_poly.type
_entity_poly.pdbx_seq_one_letter_code
_entity_poly.pdbx_strand_id
1 'polypeptide(L)'
;AHDVRFLFTLCGGHISPILVAAERQNIRVIDVRHEASAVFAADAVSRLSGTVGVAAVTAGPGLTNTVTAVKNAQMAESPVVLLAGAAAGLLRGRGSLQDIDQLSLFRSLCKWSGRVNCVKDIVPMLCKAFYLARSGTPGPVLVEFPIDTLYPYGLVRQHLRISDNPQSWRQRFTNWYLRFYLFRLFANGFRIQPCLPDQVPTQIPVALPSIPWPSSKNIDQLVWLLSQAKRPVLVVSSQALLPPVPATQTAEHVKASFNWFCHFVCPCWTAFGLD
;
A
#
# COMPACT_ATOMS: atom_id res chain seq x y z
N ALA A 1 -12.49 3.44 5.63
CA ALA A 1 -11.99 4.46 4.68
C ALA A 1 -11.62 3.84 3.33
N HIS A 2 -10.64 2.94 3.26
CA HIS A 2 -10.13 2.39 1.99
C HIS A 2 -10.78 1.06 1.53
N ASP A 3 -11.95 0.69 2.06
CA ASP A 3 -12.66 -0.58 1.78
C ASP A 3 -11.80 -1.87 1.93
N VAL A 4 -10.89 -1.87 2.90
CA VAL A 4 -10.05 -3.03 3.20
C VAL A 4 -10.84 -4.01 4.06
N ARG A 5 -11.04 -5.23 3.55
CA ARG A 5 -11.77 -6.31 4.25
C ARG A 5 -10.89 -7.39 4.84
N PHE A 6 -9.71 -7.60 4.24
CA PHE A 6 -8.77 -8.65 4.61
C PHE A 6 -7.41 -8.05 4.94
N LEU A 7 -6.80 -8.53 6.03
CA LEU A 7 -5.42 -8.26 6.39
C LEU A 7 -4.67 -9.58 6.49
N PHE A 8 -3.71 -9.81 5.59
CA PHE A 8 -2.89 -11.01 5.60
C PHE A 8 -1.63 -10.81 6.43
N THR A 9 -1.28 -11.76 7.29
CA THR A 9 -0.14 -11.56 8.20
C THR A 9 0.48 -12.87 8.66
N LEU A 10 1.74 -12.82 9.07
CA LEU A 10 2.28 -13.76 10.05
C LEU A 10 2.48 -12.98 11.35
N CYS A 11 1.85 -13.45 12.43
CA CYS A 11 1.87 -12.75 13.70
C CYS A 11 3.29 -12.46 14.20
N GLY A 12 3.52 -11.22 14.66
CA GLY A 12 4.80 -10.84 15.28
C GLY A 12 4.67 -9.61 16.19
N GLY A 13 5.58 -9.51 17.17
CA GLY A 13 5.47 -8.54 18.26
C GLY A 13 5.43 -7.07 17.82
N HIS A 14 6.16 -6.72 16.76
CA HIS A 14 6.24 -5.34 16.25
C HIS A 14 4.94 -4.83 15.60
N ILE A 15 4.06 -5.74 15.15
CA ILE A 15 2.79 -5.39 14.48
C ILE A 15 1.55 -5.78 15.29
N SER A 16 1.71 -6.37 16.47
CA SER A 16 0.59 -6.84 17.30
C SER A 16 -0.52 -5.81 17.50
N PRO A 17 -0.24 -4.50 17.77
CA PRO A 17 -1.29 -3.50 17.90
C PRO A 17 -2.12 -3.31 16.62
N ILE A 18 -1.52 -3.47 15.43
CA ILE A 18 -2.23 -3.37 14.14
C ILE A 18 -3.24 -4.53 14.03
N LEU A 19 -2.83 -5.74 14.40
CA LEU A 19 -3.68 -6.93 14.29
C LEU A 19 -4.90 -6.83 15.23
N VAL A 20 -4.67 -6.45 16.49
CA VAL A 20 -5.74 -6.24 17.47
C VAL A 20 -6.67 -5.12 17.05
N ALA A 21 -6.14 -4.02 16.51
CA ALA A 21 -6.96 -2.92 16.01
C ALA A 21 -7.77 -3.31 14.76
N ALA A 22 -7.20 -4.11 13.85
CA ALA A 22 -7.88 -4.60 12.66
C ALA A 22 -9.09 -5.47 13.02
N GLU A 23 -8.92 -6.41 13.94
CA GLU A 23 -10.02 -7.26 14.42
C GLU A 23 -11.16 -6.43 15.05
N ARG A 24 -10.81 -5.44 15.89
CA ARG A 24 -11.79 -4.50 16.49
C ARG A 24 -12.54 -3.64 15.46
N GLN A 25 -11.95 -3.42 14.29
CA GLN A 25 -12.56 -2.68 13.18
C GLN A 25 -13.26 -3.61 12.16
N ASN A 26 -13.50 -4.87 12.51
CA ASN A 26 -14.10 -5.89 11.64
C ASN A 26 -13.32 -6.16 10.34
N ILE A 27 -12.00 -5.91 10.33
CA ILE A 27 -11.12 -6.35 9.26
C ILE A 27 -10.71 -7.78 9.57
N ARG A 28 -10.97 -8.71 8.65
CA ARG A 28 -10.64 -10.12 8.84
C ARG A 28 -9.13 -10.32 8.75
N VAL A 29 -8.51 -10.65 9.88
CA VAL A 29 -7.09 -11.01 9.96
C VAL A 29 -6.92 -12.46 9.54
N ILE A 30 -6.07 -12.70 8.53
CA ILE A 30 -5.78 -14.03 8.01
C ILE A 30 -4.31 -14.33 8.30
N ASP A 31 -4.09 -15.23 9.27
CA ASP A 31 -2.75 -15.72 9.62
C ASP A 31 -2.27 -16.74 8.58
N VAL A 32 -1.02 -16.59 8.14
CA VAL A 32 -0.35 -17.52 7.23
C VAL A 32 0.81 -18.22 7.94
N ARG A 33 1.52 -19.13 7.25
CA ARG A 33 2.69 -19.82 7.81
C ARG A 33 4.04 -19.24 7.38
N HIS A 34 4.03 -18.29 6.45
CA HIS A 34 5.24 -17.61 5.95
C HIS A 34 4.89 -16.23 5.40
N GLU A 35 5.73 -15.22 5.61
CA GLU A 35 5.43 -13.83 5.24
C GLU A 35 5.26 -13.62 3.73
N ALA A 36 6.00 -14.36 2.92
CA ALA A 36 5.78 -14.39 1.46
C ALA A 36 4.33 -14.75 1.11
N SER A 37 3.73 -15.74 1.80
CA SER A 37 2.34 -16.14 1.57
C SER A 37 1.34 -15.04 1.91
N ALA A 38 1.63 -14.21 2.92
CA ALA A 38 0.77 -13.08 3.27
C ALA A 38 0.73 -12.06 2.12
N VAL A 39 1.89 -11.75 1.54
CA VAL A 39 1.97 -10.81 0.42
C VAL A 39 1.39 -11.40 -0.86
N PHE A 40 1.61 -12.68 -1.15
CA PHE A 40 0.96 -13.36 -2.29
C PHE A 40 -0.57 -13.38 -2.16
N ALA A 41 -1.10 -13.59 -0.96
CA ALA A 41 -2.54 -13.56 -0.73
C ALA A 41 -3.11 -12.14 -0.89
N ALA A 42 -2.39 -11.11 -0.40
CA ALA A 42 -2.77 -9.72 -0.63
C ALA A 42 -2.75 -9.36 -2.13
N ASP A 43 -1.72 -9.80 -2.86
CA ASP A 43 -1.59 -9.65 -4.32
C ASP A 43 -2.74 -10.36 -5.07
N ALA A 44 -3.12 -11.57 -4.65
CA ALA A 44 -4.26 -12.30 -5.20
C ALA A 44 -5.60 -11.56 -4.95
N VAL A 45 -5.86 -11.10 -3.73
CA VAL A 45 -7.07 -10.32 -3.42
C VAL A 45 -7.13 -9.04 -4.25
N SER A 46 -5.99 -8.37 -4.41
CA SER A 46 -5.89 -7.16 -5.21
C SER A 46 -6.36 -7.39 -6.65
N ARG A 47 -5.85 -8.46 -7.28
CA ARG A 47 -6.21 -8.82 -8.67
C ARG A 47 -7.65 -9.32 -8.82
N LEU A 48 -8.16 -10.08 -7.86
CA LEU A 48 -9.51 -10.67 -7.95
C LEU A 48 -10.62 -9.66 -7.64
N SER A 49 -10.36 -8.70 -6.74
CA SER A 49 -11.37 -7.74 -6.28
C SER A 49 -11.27 -6.37 -6.94
N GLY A 50 -10.14 -6.05 -7.58
CA GLY A 50 -9.86 -4.69 -8.06
C GLY A 50 -9.63 -3.66 -6.94
N THR A 51 -9.50 -4.12 -5.68
CA THR A 51 -9.21 -3.28 -4.51
C THR A 51 -7.74 -3.39 -4.11
N VAL A 52 -7.31 -2.63 -3.09
CA VAL A 52 -5.92 -2.68 -2.62
C VAL A 52 -5.72 -3.89 -1.70
N GLY A 53 -4.77 -4.75 -2.03
CA GLY A 53 -4.34 -5.84 -1.15
C GLY A 53 -3.52 -5.31 0.02
N VAL A 54 -3.76 -5.81 1.24
CA VAL A 54 -3.01 -5.37 2.44
C VAL A 54 -2.39 -6.57 3.15
N ALA A 55 -1.08 -6.47 3.39
CA ALA A 55 -0.32 -7.43 4.18
C ALA A 55 0.39 -6.71 5.34
N ALA A 56 0.52 -7.37 6.50
CA ALA A 56 1.27 -6.89 7.64
C ALA A 56 2.34 -7.91 8.06
N VAL A 57 3.57 -7.45 8.27
CA VAL A 57 4.71 -8.29 8.66
C VAL A 57 5.54 -7.63 9.75
N THR A 58 6.15 -8.45 10.62
CA THR A 58 7.03 -7.95 11.69
C THR A 58 8.34 -7.37 11.13
N ALA A 59 9.10 -6.69 12.01
CA ALA A 59 10.40 -6.14 11.69
C ALA A 59 11.41 -7.23 11.27
N GLY A 60 12.47 -6.81 10.59
CA GLY A 60 13.65 -7.64 10.34
C GLY A 60 13.33 -8.83 9.43
N PRO A 61 13.45 -10.09 9.91
CA PRO A 61 13.21 -11.28 9.12
C PRO A 61 11.80 -11.31 8.51
N GLY A 62 10.80 -10.78 9.23
CA GLY A 62 9.42 -10.76 8.76
C GLY A 62 9.28 -9.96 7.47
N LEU A 63 9.93 -8.80 7.39
CA LEU A 63 9.96 -8.02 6.18
C LEU A 63 10.84 -8.66 5.10
N THR A 64 12.05 -9.12 5.41
CA THR A 64 12.96 -9.68 4.38
C THR A 64 12.39 -10.93 3.71
N ASN A 65 11.60 -11.73 4.43
CA ASN A 65 10.92 -12.90 3.87
C ASN A 65 9.87 -12.55 2.81
N THR A 66 9.48 -11.27 2.68
CA THR A 66 8.51 -10.80 1.67
C THR A 66 9.14 -10.38 0.35
N VAL A 67 10.48 -10.28 0.25
CA VAL A 67 11.18 -9.69 -0.91
C VAL A 67 10.69 -10.27 -2.24
N THR A 68 10.63 -11.60 -2.35
CA THR A 68 10.17 -12.29 -3.56
C THR A 68 8.72 -11.95 -3.91
N ALA A 69 7.83 -11.97 -2.91
CA ALA A 69 6.41 -11.73 -3.11
C ALA A 69 6.12 -10.26 -3.46
N VAL A 70 6.85 -9.32 -2.85
CA VAL A 70 6.77 -7.89 -3.22
C VAL A 70 7.28 -7.67 -4.63
N LYS A 71 8.39 -8.31 -5.02
CA LYS A 71 8.88 -8.21 -6.40
C LYS A 71 7.86 -8.76 -7.39
N ASN A 72 7.18 -9.85 -7.06
CA ASN A 72 6.09 -10.38 -7.89
C ASN A 72 4.95 -9.36 -8.04
N ALA A 73 4.46 -8.78 -6.93
CA ALA A 73 3.42 -7.76 -6.98
C ALA A 73 3.84 -6.51 -7.78
N GLN A 74 5.13 -6.14 -7.74
CA GLN A 74 5.68 -5.05 -8.55
C GLN A 74 5.64 -5.38 -10.05
N MET A 75 6.05 -6.58 -10.45
CA MET A 75 6.04 -7.02 -11.85
C MET A 75 4.62 -7.27 -12.38
N ALA A 76 3.71 -7.68 -11.50
CA ALA A 76 2.29 -7.81 -11.79
C ALA A 76 1.53 -6.46 -11.71
N GLU A 77 2.22 -5.35 -11.43
CA GLU A 77 1.66 -4.00 -11.34
C GLU A 77 0.40 -3.95 -10.45
N SER A 78 0.44 -4.70 -9.34
CA SER A 78 -0.71 -4.93 -8.48
C SER A 78 -0.68 -3.98 -7.27
N PRO A 79 -1.80 -3.29 -6.95
CA PRO A 79 -1.84 -2.36 -5.82
C PRO A 79 -1.83 -3.14 -4.50
N VAL A 80 -0.67 -3.13 -3.84
CA VAL A 80 -0.45 -3.79 -2.54
C VAL A 80 0.13 -2.80 -1.55
N VAL A 81 -0.43 -2.73 -0.34
CA VAL A 81 0.12 -1.98 0.79
C VAL A 81 0.71 -2.97 1.79
N LEU A 82 2.03 -2.93 1.96
CA LEU A 82 2.76 -3.70 2.94
C LEU A 82 3.00 -2.86 4.20
N LEU A 83 2.44 -3.29 5.32
CA LEU A 83 2.66 -2.68 6.63
C LEU A 83 3.79 -3.46 7.34
N ALA A 84 4.88 -2.78 7.68
CA ALA A 84 6.01 -3.41 8.34
C ALA A 84 6.20 -2.83 9.75
N GLY A 85 6.32 -3.70 10.74
CA GLY A 85 6.81 -3.30 12.05
C GLY A 85 8.29 -2.89 11.99
N ALA A 86 8.72 -2.06 12.94
CA ALA A 86 10.12 -1.69 13.10
C ALA A 86 10.49 -1.52 14.57
N ALA A 87 11.78 -1.55 14.86
CA ALA A 87 12.31 -1.20 16.17
C ALA A 87 11.88 0.22 16.59
N ALA A 88 11.81 0.46 17.90
CA ALA A 88 11.44 1.76 18.45
C ALA A 88 12.41 2.85 17.95
N GLY A 89 11.91 4.06 17.70
CA GLY A 89 12.69 5.13 17.09
C GLY A 89 13.98 5.46 17.85
N LEU A 90 13.97 5.40 19.19
CA LEU A 90 15.15 5.61 20.05
C LEU A 90 16.19 4.48 20.00
N LEU A 91 15.81 3.28 19.58
CA LEU A 91 16.67 2.09 19.55
C LEU A 91 17.18 1.77 18.16
N ARG A 92 16.70 2.46 17.13
CA ARG A 92 17.13 2.28 15.74
C ARG A 92 18.63 2.55 15.59
N GLY A 93 19.32 1.66 14.89
CA GLY A 93 20.76 1.70 14.65
C GLY A 93 21.60 1.39 15.88
N ARG A 94 20.99 0.90 16.97
CA ARG A 94 21.66 0.63 18.25
C ARG A 94 21.67 -0.85 18.62
N GLY A 95 21.55 -1.73 17.62
CA GLY A 95 21.55 -3.18 17.83
C GLY A 95 20.26 -3.71 18.47
N SER A 96 19.13 -3.03 18.22
CA SER A 96 17.83 -3.49 18.68
C SER A 96 17.45 -4.81 18.02
N LEU A 97 16.63 -5.60 18.71
CA LEU A 97 16.10 -6.86 18.18
C LEU A 97 15.41 -6.63 16.83
N GLN A 98 15.79 -7.40 15.81
CA GLN A 98 15.23 -7.35 14.44
C GLN A 98 15.35 -5.97 13.74
N ASP A 99 16.28 -5.12 14.18
CA ASP A 99 16.53 -3.82 13.57
C ASP A 99 17.43 -3.96 12.35
N ILE A 100 16.89 -3.63 11.17
CA ILE A 100 17.59 -3.60 9.89
C ILE A 100 17.19 -2.34 9.14
N ASP A 101 17.95 -1.95 8.11
CA ASP A 101 17.57 -0.82 7.25
C ASP A 101 16.51 -1.23 6.20
N GLN A 102 15.30 -1.43 6.70
CA GLN A 102 14.13 -1.93 5.96
C GLN A 102 13.81 -1.09 4.71
N LEU A 103 13.86 0.23 4.82
CA LEU A 103 13.50 1.12 3.70
C LEU A 103 14.50 1.03 2.55
N SER A 104 15.80 0.93 2.87
CA SER A 104 16.84 0.82 1.85
C SER A 104 16.75 -0.50 1.09
N LEU A 105 16.46 -1.61 1.80
CA LEU A 105 16.23 -2.92 1.18
C LEU A 105 15.04 -2.93 0.21
N PHE A 106 13.98 -2.19 0.53
CA PHE A 106 12.73 -2.18 -0.26
C PHE A 106 12.63 -1.03 -1.26
N ARG A 107 13.63 -0.15 -1.33
CA ARG A 107 13.60 1.04 -2.20
C ARG A 107 13.40 0.71 -3.68
N SER A 108 13.99 -0.38 -4.18
CA SER A 108 13.84 -0.82 -5.57
C SER A 108 12.67 -1.79 -5.79
N LEU A 109 12.14 -2.37 -4.71
CA LEU A 109 11.07 -3.38 -4.73
C LEU A 109 9.68 -2.74 -4.68
N CYS A 110 9.57 -1.60 -4.00
CA CYS A 110 8.33 -0.85 -3.87
C CYS A 110 8.33 0.37 -4.78
N LYS A 111 7.15 0.74 -5.27
CA LYS A 111 6.94 2.02 -5.95
C LYS A 111 7.18 3.20 -5.01
N TRP A 112 6.82 3.03 -3.74
CA TRP A 112 7.05 4.01 -2.71
C TRP A 112 7.25 3.32 -1.36
N SER A 113 8.15 3.83 -0.54
CA SER A 113 8.33 3.41 0.84
C SER A 113 8.42 4.63 1.76
N GLY A 114 7.90 4.50 2.97
CA GLY A 114 7.93 5.55 3.98
C GLY A 114 7.87 5.02 5.39
N ARG A 115 8.24 5.87 6.35
CA ARG A 115 8.28 5.56 7.78
C ARG A 115 7.52 6.58 8.59
N VAL A 116 6.69 6.07 9.50
CA VAL A 116 6.02 6.88 10.51
C VAL A 116 7.03 7.33 11.56
N ASN A 117 7.14 8.64 11.78
CA ASN A 117 8.02 9.20 12.79
C ASN A 117 7.28 9.63 14.06
N CYS A 118 6.04 10.10 13.91
CA CYS A 118 5.17 10.50 15.01
C CYS A 118 3.76 9.94 14.80
N VAL A 119 2.98 9.79 15.87
CA VAL A 119 1.62 9.22 15.81
C VAL A 119 0.70 10.00 14.87
N LYS A 120 0.82 11.34 14.83
CA LYS A 120 0.04 12.21 13.93
C LYS A 120 0.27 11.92 12.44
N ASP A 121 1.42 11.32 12.08
CA ASP A 121 1.81 11.09 10.70
C ASP A 121 1.18 9.80 10.13
N ILE A 122 0.61 8.93 10.99
CA ILE A 122 0.06 7.62 10.59
C ILE A 122 -1.02 7.78 9.51
N VAL A 123 -2.02 8.63 9.77
CA VAL A 123 -3.16 8.80 8.85
C VAL A 123 -2.72 9.44 7.52
N PRO A 124 -2.00 10.57 7.49
CA PRO A 124 -1.49 11.14 6.23
C PRO A 124 -0.60 10.16 5.44
N MET A 125 0.22 9.37 6.15
CA MET A 125 1.13 8.41 5.51
C MET A 125 0.37 7.26 4.86
N LEU A 126 -0.64 6.71 5.53
CA LEU A 126 -1.49 5.68 4.96
C LEU A 126 -2.32 6.22 3.79
N CYS A 127 -2.93 7.40 3.92
CA CYS A 127 -3.65 8.03 2.81
C CYS A 127 -2.76 8.16 1.55
N LYS A 128 -1.52 8.62 1.74
CA LYS A 128 -0.52 8.72 0.67
C LYS A 128 -0.14 7.34 0.11
N ALA A 129 0.08 6.34 0.96
CA ALA A 129 0.43 4.99 0.54
C ALA A 129 -0.68 4.37 -0.34
N PHE A 130 -1.93 4.42 0.09
CA PHE A 130 -3.08 3.91 -0.67
C PHE A 130 -3.34 4.68 -1.97
N TYR A 131 -3.05 5.98 -1.99
CA TYR A 131 -3.09 6.77 -3.23
C TYR A 131 -2.01 6.32 -4.21
N LEU A 132 -0.75 6.24 -3.75
CA LEU A 132 0.40 5.86 -4.59
C LEU A 132 0.34 4.41 -5.07
N ALA A 133 -0.22 3.49 -4.27
CA ALA A 133 -0.39 2.10 -4.67
C ALA A 133 -1.29 1.96 -5.91
N ARG A 134 -2.27 2.86 -6.09
CA ARG A 134 -3.27 2.82 -7.17
C ARG A 134 -3.02 3.80 -8.32
N SER A 135 -2.27 4.88 -8.09
CA SER A 135 -2.11 5.94 -9.09
C SER A 135 -1.19 5.54 -10.26
N GLY A 136 -1.38 6.07 -11.46
CA GLY A 136 -0.54 5.70 -12.62
C GLY A 136 -0.49 4.18 -12.82
N THR A 137 0.71 3.62 -13.02
CA THR A 137 0.91 2.17 -12.95
C THR A 137 0.81 1.71 -11.48
N PRO A 138 -0.16 0.85 -11.13
CA PRO A 138 -0.29 0.38 -9.76
C PRO A 138 0.92 -0.47 -9.34
N GLY A 139 1.13 -0.60 -8.03
CA GLY A 139 2.25 -1.38 -7.53
C GLY A 139 2.35 -1.40 -6.01
N PRO A 140 3.30 -2.18 -5.48
CA PRO A 140 3.47 -2.35 -4.05
C PRO A 140 4.07 -1.10 -3.40
N VAL A 141 3.56 -0.75 -2.23
CA VAL A 141 4.09 0.31 -1.36
C VAL A 141 4.37 -0.22 0.04
N LEU A 142 5.36 0.34 0.71
CA LEU A 142 5.76 -0.04 2.07
C LEU A 142 5.52 1.11 3.04
N VAL A 143 4.85 0.82 4.16
CA VAL A 143 4.76 1.72 5.31
C VAL A 143 5.37 1.05 6.53
N GLU A 144 6.42 1.67 7.06
CA GLU A 144 7.15 1.20 8.22
C GLU A 144 6.65 1.90 9.50
N PHE A 145 6.36 1.11 10.52
CA PHE A 145 5.83 1.53 11.81
C PHE A 145 6.79 1.16 12.94
N PRO A 146 7.55 2.12 13.48
CA PRO A 146 8.26 1.93 14.74
C PRO A 146 7.29 1.50 15.84
N ILE A 147 7.65 0.48 16.62
CA ILE A 147 6.75 -0.13 17.62
C ILE A 147 6.19 0.89 18.62
N ASP A 148 6.96 1.91 18.98
CA ASP A 148 6.57 2.97 19.90
C ASP A 148 5.57 3.97 19.31
N THR A 149 5.33 3.96 17.98
CA THR A 149 4.23 4.70 17.34
C THR A 149 2.89 3.97 17.41
N LEU A 150 2.92 2.65 17.69
CA LEU A 150 1.73 1.79 17.66
C LEU A 150 1.12 1.55 19.05
N TYR A 151 1.92 1.67 20.11
CA TYR A 151 1.45 1.48 21.48
C TYR A 151 0.95 2.79 22.13
N PRO A 152 -0.02 2.72 23.06
CA PRO A 152 -0.48 3.87 23.83
C PRO A 152 0.64 4.55 24.63
N TYR A 153 0.51 5.87 24.82
CA TYR A 153 1.47 6.71 25.54
C TYR A 153 1.94 6.13 26.88
N GLY A 154 1.00 5.61 27.68
CA GLY A 154 1.32 5.05 29.01
C GLY A 154 2.30 3.88 28.95
N LEU A 155 2.10 2.95 28.02
CA LEU A 155 2.97 1.78 27.84
C LEU A 155 4.36 2.19 27.33
N VAL A 156 4.41 3.10 26.35
CA VAL A 156 5.68 3.61 25.81
C VAL A 156 6.46 4.35 26.90
N ARG A 157 5.79 5.21 27.68
CA ARG A 157 6.42 5.92 28.81
C ARG A 157 6.99 4.94 29.85
N GLN A 158 6.25 3.89 30.18
CA GLN A 158 6.71 2.86 31.13
C GLN A 158 7.94 2.12 30.60
N HIS A 159 7.98 1.80 29.30
CA HIS A 159 9.11 1.11 28.67
C HIS A 159 10.38 1.97 28.64
N LEU A 160 10.26 3.29 28.54
CA LEU A 160 11.41 4.21 28.55
C LEU A 160 12.06 4.38 29.94
N ARG A 161 11.49 3.80 31.00
CA ARG A 161 12.06 3.80 32.38
C ARG A 161 12.54 5.18 32.85
N ILE A 162 11.79 6.23 32.52
CA ILE A 162 12.10 7.61 32.93
C ILE A 162 12.06 7.67 34.46
N SER A 163 13.18 8.01 35.10
CA SER A 163 13.26 8.02 36.57
C SER A 163 12.50 9.20 37.17
N ASP A 164 11.65 8.97 38.16
CA ASP A 164 10.85 10.06 38.76
C ASP A 164 11.67 10.98 39.69
N ASN A 165 12.73 10.47 40.31
CA ASN A 165 13.63 11.24 41.18
C ASN A 165 15.10 11.17 40.72
N PRO A 166 15.53 12.01 39.76
CA PRO A 166 16.89 11.98 39.24
C PRO A 166 17.90 12.63 40.20
N GLN A 167 18.80 11.81 40.75
CA GLN A 167 19.84 12.22 41.69
C GLN A 167 21.04 12.89 40.98
N SER A 168 21.29 12.54 39.71
CA SER A 168 22.44 13.04 38.92
C SER A 168 22.03 14.02 37.83
N TRP A 169 22.87 15.02 37.55
CA TRP A 169 22.66 15.97 36.45
C TRP A 169 22.60 15.27 35.08
N ARG A 170 23.37 14.19 34.88
CA ARG A 170 23.31 13.37 33.65
C ARG A 170 21.94 12.72 33.50
N GLN A 171 21.41 12.18 34.59
CA GLN A 171 20.09 11.55 34.62
C GLN A 171 18.98 12.58 34.39
N ARG A 172 19.11 13.80 34.92
CA ARG A 172 18.20 14.92 34.63
C ARG A 172 18.16 15.23 33.13
N PHE A 173 19.33 15.30 32.48
CA PHE A 173 19.43 15.53 31.04
C PHE A 173 18.82 14.38 30.23
N THR A 174 19.14 13.13 30.56
CA THR A 174 18.54 11.95 29.91
C THR A 174 17.01 11.95 30.05
N ASN A 175 16.50 12.22 31.26
CA ASN A 175 15.06 12.34 31.49
C ASN A 175 14.42 13.46 30.66
N TRP A 176 15.07 14.62 30.58
CA TRP A 176 14.60 15.73 29.73
C TRP A 176 14.52 15.31 28.27
N TYR A 177 15.58 14.68 27.74
CA TYR A 177 15.63 14.18 26.36
C TYR A 177 14.53 13.13 26.09
N LEU A 178 14.34 12.15 26.98
CA LEU A 178 13.31 11.12 26.83
C LEU A 178 11.89 11.70 26.91
N ARG A 179 11.66 12.68 27.79
CA ARG A 179 10.39 13.41 27.87
C ARG A 179 10.14 14.22 26.60
N PHE A 180 11.16 14.88 26.06
CA PHE A 180 11.07 15.60 24.80
C PHE A 180 10.78 14.67 23.62
N TYR A 181 11.43 13.50 23.59
CA TYR A 181 11.16 12.44 22.60
C TYR A 181 9.69 11.99 22.65
N LEU A 182 9.18 11.64 23.84
CA LEU A 182 7.78 11.27 24.03
C LEU A 182 6.82 12.37 23.61
N PHE A 183 7.11 13.62 23.99
CA PHE A 183 6.32 14.77 23.57
C PHE A 183 6.26 14.85 22.05
N ARG A 184 7.41 14.76 21.36
CA ARG A 184 7.44 14.82 19.89
C ARG A 184 6.70 13.65 19.24
N LEU A 185 6.88 12.44 19.77
CA LEU A 185 6.27 11.21 19.25
C LEU A 185 4.75 11.27 19.28
N PHE A 186 4.16 11.78 20.37
CA PHE A 186 2.71 11.82 20.59
C PHE A 186 2.06 13.19 20.35
N ALA A 187 2.84 14.25 20.11
CA ALA A 187 2.31 15.60 19.89
C ALA A 187 1.30 15.62 18.74
N ASN A 188 0.10 16.13 19.04
CA ASN A 188 -1.05 16.19 18.11
C ASN A 188 -1.50 14.83 17.53
N GLY A 189 -1.07 13.70 18.11
CA GLY A 189 -1.33 12.35 17.56
C GLY A 189 -2.80 11.97 17.45
N PHE A 190 -3.66 12.54 18.30
CA PHE A 190 -5.10 12.24 18.35
C PHE A 190 -5.97 13.35 17.73
N ARG A 191 -5.36 14.37 17.11
CA ARG A 191 -6.10 15.33 16.30
C ARG A 191 -6.23 14.75 14.89
N ILE A 192 -7.39 14.19 14.55
CA ILE A 192 -7.70 13.77 13.18
C ILE A 192 -7.83 15.05 12.35
N GLN A 193 -6.76 15.41 11.67
CA GLN A 193 -6.77 16.54 10.75
C GLN A 193 -7.32 16.03 9.41
N PRO A 194 -8.33 16.68 8.82
CA PRO A 194 -8.90 16.21 7.57
C PRO A 194 -7.82 16.28 6.48
N CYS A 195 -7.68 15.23 5.67
CA CYS A 195 -6.70 15.19 4.58
C CYS A 195 -6.97 16.23 3.48
N LEU A 196 -8.09 16.98 3.56
CA LEU A 196 -8.57 17.98 2.60
C LEU A 196 -9.31 19.12 3.34
N PRO A 197 -9.33 20.37 2.83
CA PRO A 197 -9.84 21.54 3.55
C PRO A 197 -11.33 21.52 3.94
N ASP A 198 -12.16 20.66 3.34
CA ASP A 198 -13.63 20.76 3.43
C ASP A 198 -14.34 19.48 3.90
N GLN A 199 -13.67 18.58 4.63
CA GLN A 199 -14.31 17.33 5.11
C GLN A 199 -14.44 17.25 6.63
N VAL A 200 -15.64 16.86 7.09
CA VAL A 200 -15.98 16.56 8.50
C VAL A 200 -15.07 15.44 9.02
N PRO A 201 -14.49 15.55 10.23
CA PRO A 201 -13.46 14.63 10.75
C PRO A 201 -13.92 13.19 11.02
N THR A 202 -15.17 12.81 10.69
CA THR A 202 -15.70 11.45 10.90
C THR A 202 -15.37 10.47 9.77
N GLN A 203 -14.91 10.96 8.62
CA GLN A 203 -14.48 10.12 7.50
C GLN A 203 -13.13 10.60 7.00
N ILE A 204 -12.16 9.71 6.88
CA ILE A 204 -10.85 10.01 6.30
C ILE A 204 -11.05 10.22 4.78
N PRO A 205 -10.82 11.42 4.21
CA PRO A 205 -10.89 11.62 2.77
C PRO A 205 -9.99 10.63 2.04
N VAL A 206 -10.58 9.77 1.22
CA VAL A 206 -9.84 8.88 0.32
C VAL A 206 -9.81 9.51 -1.05
N ALA A 207 -8.67 10.09 -1.42
CA ALA A 207 -8.44 10.52 -2.80
C ALA A 207 -8.36 9.29 -3.71
N LEU A 208 -9.22 9.25 -4.72
CA LEU A 208 -9.07 8.33 -5.85
C LEU A 208 -8.05 8.93 -6.84
N PRO A 209 -7.17 8.10 -7.42
CA PRO A 209 -6.27 8.59 -8.46
C PRO A 209 -7.06 9.07 -9.68
N SER A 210 -6.65 10.19 -10.25
CA SER A 210 -7.16 10.64 -11.54
C SER A 210 -6.56 9.76 -12.65
N ILE A 211 -7.43 9.19 -13.48
CA ILE A 211 -7.02 8.39 -14.62
C ILE A 211 -7.08 9.31 -15.85
N PRO A 212 -5.95 9.53 -16.56
CA PRO A 212 -5.94 10.41 -17.72
C PRO A 212 -6.72 9.76 -18.86
N TRP A 213 -7.65 10.52 -19.44
CA TRP A 213 -8.38 10.10 -20.64
C TRP A 213 -7.61 10.53 -21.90
N PRO A 214 -7.63 9.73 -22.99
CA PRO A 214 -7.06 10.12 -24.26
C PRO A 214 -7.75 11.38 -24.82
N SER A 215 -6.98 12.24 -25.48
CA SER A 215 -7.53 13.43 -26.16
C SER A 215 -8.29 13.04 -27.43
N SER A 216 -9.27 13.86 -27.84
CA SER A 216 -10.01 13.65 -29.10
C SER A 216 -9.07 13.53 -30.30
N LYS A 217 -8.04 14.38 -30.39
CA LYS A 217 -7.03 14.33 -31.44
C LYS A 217 -6.32 12.97 -31.51
N ASN A 218 -5.98 12.37 -30.36
CA ASN A 218 -5.33 11.06 -30.33
C ASN A 218 -6.29 9.96 -30.81
N ILE A 219 -7.58 10.07 -30.45
CA ILE A 219 -8.63 9.15 -30.90
C ILE A 219 -8.84 9.27 -32.42
N ASP A 220 -8.96 10.49 -32.95
CA ASP A 220 -9.14 10.73 -34.38
C ASP A 220 -7.96 10.19 -35.20
N GLN A 221 -6.74 10.40 -34.72
CA GLN A 221 -5.54 9.84 -35.34
C GLN A 221 -5.54 8.31 -35.32
N LEU A 222 -5.96 7.69 -34.22
CA LEU A 222 -6.08 6.23 -34.12
C LEU A 222 -7.13 5.69 -35.10
N VAL A 223 -8.31 6.31 -35.18
CA VAL A 223 -9.38 5.93 -36.10
C VAL A 223 -8.91 6.05 -37.55
N TRP A 224 -8.20 7.12 -37.89
CA TRP A 224 -7.61 7.30 -39.22
C TRP A 224 -6.56 6.22 -39.54
N LEU A 225 -5.64 5.92 -38.61
CA LEU A 225 -4.65 4.86 -38.79
C LEU A 225 -5.31 3.48 -38.99
N LEU A 226 -6.35 3.20 -38.20
CA LEU A 226 -7.13 1.98 -38.32
C LEU A 226 -7.86 1.90 -39.67
N SER A 227 -8.43 2.99 -40.17
CA SER A 227 -9.15 2.98 -41.46
C SER A 227 -8.22 2.69 -42.65
N GLN A 228 -6.93 2.99 -42.54
CA GLN A 228 -5.93 2.70 -43.57
C GLN A 228 -5.28 1.32 -43.42
N ALA A 229 -5.49 0.64 -42.30
CA ALA A 229 -4.83 -0.63 -42.00
C ALA A 229 -5.47 -1.80 -42.79
N LYS A 230 -4.65 -2.50 -43.58
CA LYS A 230 -5.11 -3.67 -44.36
C LYS A 230 -5.23 -4.96 -43.53
N ARG A 231 -4.40 -5.10 -42.50
CA ARG A 231 -4.31 -6.29 -41.62
C ARG A 231 -3.95 -5.85 -40.19
N PRO A 232 -4.86 -5.19 -39.45
CA PRO A 232 -4.58 -4.75 -38.10
C PRO A 232 -4.46 -5.95 -37.15
N VAL A 233 -3.67 -5.79 -36.10
CA VAL A 233 -3.56 -6.74 -34.98
C VAL A 233 -3.79 -5.95 -33.70
N LEU A 234 -4.74 -6.42 -32.88
CA LEU A 234 -4.99 -5.87 -31.56
C LEU A 234 -4.25 -6.71 -30.53
N VAL A 235 -3.29 -6.10 -29.83
CA VAL A 235 -2.57 -6.73 -28.72
C VAL A 235 -3.16 -6.21 -27.41
N VAL A 236 -3.83 -7.08 -26.67
CA VAL A 236 -4.43 -6.75 -25.35
C VAL A 236 -3.57 -7.38 -24.26
N SER A 237 -3.18 -6.59 -23.27
CA SER A 237 -2.42 -7.06 -22.10
C SER A 237 -3.24 -6.88 -20.82
N SER A 238 -2.71 -7.36 -19.69
CA SER A 238 -3.33 -7.28 -18.37
C SER A 238 -3.75 -5.85 -17.98
N GLN A 239 -3.03 -4.84 -18.45
CA GLN A 239 -3.32 -3.42 -18.17
C GLN A 239 -4.68 -2.96 -18.72
N ALA A 240 -5.23 -3.63 -19.73
CA ALA A 240 -6.57 -3.34 -20.24
C ALA A 240 -7.70 -3.71 -19.25
N LEU A 241 -7.38 -4.51 -18.23
CA LEU A 241 -8.32 -4.96 -17.19
C LEU A 241 -8.26 -4.08 -15.94
N LEU A 242 -7.41 -3.06 -15.92
CA LEU A 242 -7.35 -2.13 -14.80
C LEU A 242 -8.56 -1.17 -14.81
N PRO A 243 -8.92 -0.62 -13.62
CA PRO A 243 -9.91 0.45 -13.53
C PRO A 243 -9.61 1.60 -14.51
N PRO A 244 -10.63 2.36 -14.95
CA PRO A 244 -11.98 2.42 -14.39
C PRO A 244 -12.99 1.48 -15.08
N VAL A 245 -12.64 0.88 -16.21
CA VAL A 245 -13.56 0.07 -17.01
C VAL A 245 -13.54 -1.36 -16.48
N PRO A 246 -14.69 -1.96 -16.12
CA PRO A 246 -14.75 -3.36 -15.72
C PRO A 246 -14.27 -4.29 -16.82
N ALA A 247 -13.62 -5.39 -16.45
CA ALA A 247 -13.10 -6.40 -17.38
C ALA A 247 -14.16 -6.91 -18.37
N THR A 248 -15.41 -7.08 -17.93
CA THR A 248 -16.53 -7.50 -18.76
C THR A 248 -16.84 -6.51 -19.87
N GLN A 249 -16.85 -5.21 -19.53
CA GLN A 249 -17.10 -4.13 -20.48
C GLN A 249 -15.92 -3.97 -21.46
N THR A 250 -14.66 -4.09 -20.97
CA THR A 250 -13.48 -4.15 -21.85
C THR A 250 -13.61 -5.28 -22.86
N ALA A 251 -14.01 -6.48 -22.43
CA ALA A 251 -14.20 -7.63 -23.32
C ALA A 251 -15.29 -7.39 -24.37
N GLU A 252 -16.40 -6.74 -24.01
CA GLU A 252 -17.44 -6.34 -24.96
C GLU A 252 -16.93 -5.33 -25.99
N HIS A 253 -16.16 -4.32 -25.56
CA HIS A 253 -15.56 -3.34 -26.46
C HIS A 253 -14.56 -3.97 -27.45
N VAL A 254 -13.77 -4.94 -27.00
CA VAL A 254 -12.86 -5.70 -27.86
C VAL A 254 -13.64 -6.52 -28.90
N LYS A 255 -14.71 -7.21 -28.48
CA LYS A 255 -15.58 -7.97 -29.40
C LYS A 255 -16.28 -7.06 -30.42
N ALA A 256 -16.82 -5.93 -29.97
CA ALA A 256 -17.49 -4.96 -30.84
C ALA A 256 -16.53 -4.39 -31.89
N SER A 257 -15.30 -4.06 -31.51
CA SER A 257 -14.26 -3.59 -32.43
C SER A 257 -13.94 -4.61 -33.51
N PHE A 258 -13.87 -5.90 -33.13
CA PHE A 258 -13.62 -6.99 -34.06
C PHE A 258 -14.78 -7.17 -35.07
N ASN A 259 -16.02 -7.15 -34.58
CA ASN A 259 -17.22 -7.27 -35.43
C ASN A 259 -17.35 -6.11 -36.42
N TRP A 260 -17.06 -4.88 -35.98
CA TRP A 260 -17.07 -3.71 -36.85
C TRP A 260 -16.06 -3.85 -38.00
N PHE A 261 -14.85 -4.33 -37.71
CA PHE A 261 -13.81 -4.51 -38.72
C PHE A 261 -14.17 -5.62 -39.74
N CYS A 262 -14.73 -6.74 -39.26
CA CYS A 262 -15.17 -7.83 -40.15
C CYS A 262 -16.31 -7.38 -41.07
N HIS A 263 -17.26 -6.58 -40.57
CA HIS A 263 -18.40 -6.13 -41.36
C HIS A 263 -18.08 -5.02 -42.36
N PHE A 264 -17.21 -4.07 -42.00
CA PHE A 264 -17.02 -2.84 -42.79
C PHE A 264 -15.70 -2.78 -43.55
N VAL A 265 -14.70 -3.60 -43.21
CA VAL A 265 -13.35 -3.49 -43.79
C VAL A 265 -12.90 -4.77 -44.50
N CYS A 266 -13.13 -5.97 -43.94
CA CYS A 266 -12.75 -7.23 -44.60
C CYS A 266 -13.58 -8.45 -44.16
N PRO A 267 -14.50 -8.98 -45.00
CA PRO A 267 -15.42 -10.08 -44.62
C PRO A 267 -14.79 -11.46 -44.36
N CYS A 268 -13.49 -11.66 -44.61
CA CYS A 268 -12.86 -12.99 -44.65
C CYS A 268 -12.02 -13.38 -43.40
N TRP A 269 -12.22 -12.74 -42.25
CA TRP A 269 -11.45 -13.07 -41.04
C TRP A 269 -12.11 -14.18 -40.21
N THR A 270 -11.44 -15.33 -40.11
CA THR A 270 -11.73 -16.41 -39.16
C THR A 270 -10.88 -16.24 -37.90
N ALA A 271 -11.53 -16.28 -36.73
CA ALA A 271 -10.88 -16.14 -35.44
C ALA A 271 -9.94 -17.33 -35.14
N PHE A 272 -8.68 -17.07 -34.83
CA PHE A 272 -7.87 -17.98 -34.03
C PHE A 272 -8.05 -17.58 -32.57
N GLY A 273 -8.91 -18.32 -31.86
CA GLY A 273 -9.04 -18.22 -30.42
C GLY A 273 -7.77 -18.73 -29.75
N LEU A 274 -7.24 -17.95 -28.82
CA LEU A 274 -6.40 -18.47 -27.75
C LEU A 274 -7.37 -18.85 -26.63
N ASP A 275 -7.63 -20.15 -26.50
CA ASP A 275 -8.22 -20.77 -25.31
C ASP A 275 -7.32 -20.55 -24.08
#